data_AF-A0A353XR65-F1
#
_entry.id   AF-A0A353XR65-F1
#
_cell.length_a   1.000
_cell.length_b   1.000
_cell.length_c   1.000
_cell.angle_alpha   90.00
_cell.angle_beta   90.00
_cell.angle_gamma   90.00
#
_symmetry.space_group_name_H-M   'P 1'
#
loop_
_entity.id
_entity.type
_entity.pdbx_description
1 polymer ?
#
loop_
_entity_poly.entity_id
_entity_poly.type
_entity_poly.pdbx_seq_one_letter_code
_entity_poly.pdbx_strand_id
1 'polypeptide(L)'
;WSDAYYYRMARREIADVLADYPQASEQQKSHLKKEGGTSLVGLGIAFGMFVFLLTVIQSQFLPLYAQPKEHGIIQETFAETRIATSELEKLYQSEGKCPISHKLESNRQDLSFKVVQQTPALGNKPSSCVLIATLQNIPFPNRNLNGQTYILYRPSAKQQEQWQCVTSLNTKRKPPICSSH
;
A
#
# COMPACT_ATOMS: atom_id res chain seq x y z
N TRP A 1 -26.92 16.26 59.60
CA TRP A 1 -27.43 17.64 59.75
C TRP A 1 -26.80 18.62 58.76
N SER A 2 -25.57 18.36 58.28
CA SER A 2 -24.93 19.08 57.17
C SER A 2 -25.66 18.87 55.83
N ASP A 3 -26.04 17.64 55.50
CA ASP A 3 -26.62 17.30 54.19
C ASP A 3 -27.94 18.04 53.87
N ALA A 4 -28.84 18.13 54.85
CA ALA A 4 -30.11 18.86 54.70
C ALA A 4 -29.94 20.40 54.61
N TYR A 5 -28.81 20.93 55.05
CA TYR A 5 -28.46 22.35 54.90
C TYR A 5 -27.93 22.60 53.48
N TYR A 6 -27.01 21.77 52.99
CA TYR A 6 -26.49 21.85 51.62
C TYR A 6 -27.58 21.67 50.57
N TYR A 7 -28.51 20.73 50.76
CA TYR A 7 -29.64 20.55 49.85
C TYR A 7 -30.55 21.78 49.76
N ARG A 8 -30.80 22.48 50.88
CA ARG A 8 -31.64 23.68 50.88
C ARG A 8 -30.92 24.87 50.26
N MET A 9 -29.62 25.00 50.51
CA MET A 9 -28.79 26.06 49.95
C MET A 9 -28.63 25.88 48.44
N ALA A 10 -28.30 24.68 47.98
CA ALA A 10 -28.22 24.35 46.55
C ALA A 10 -29.56 24.57 45.83
N ARG A 11 -30.70 24.21 46.44
CA ARG A 11 -32.02 24.47 45.84
C ARG A 11 -32.34 25.96 45.71
N ARG A 12 -31.84 26.78 46.64
CA ARG A 12 -32.05 28.24 46.62
C ARG A 12 -31.16 28.90 45.56
N GLU A 13 -29.90 28.49 45.48
CA GLU A 13 -28.98 28.97 44.43
C GLU A 13 -29.46 28.56 43.03
N ILE A 14 -29.93 27.32 42.87
CA ILE A 14 -30.54 26.87 41.61
C ILE A 14 -31.81 27.68 41.30
N ALA A 15 -32.65 27.96 42.29
CA ALA A 15 -33.88 28.75 42.11
C ALA A 15 -33.60 30.22 41.77
N ASP A 16 -32.60 30.84 42.39
CA ASP A 16 -32.19 32.22 42.11
C ASP A 16 -31.61 32.33 40.68
N VAL A 17 -30.76 31.38 40.28
CA VAL A 17 -30.27 31.31 38.89
C VAL A 17 -31.43 31.09 37.90
N LEU A 18 -32.38 30.21 38.21
CA LEU A 18 -33.58 29.99 37.38
C LEU A 18 -34.54 31.19 37.35
N ALA A 19 -34.48 32.08 38.34
CA ALA A 19 -35.28 33.31 38.36
C ALA A 19 -34.66 34.42 37.50
N ASP A 20 -33.33 34.47 37.43
CA ASP A 20 -32.58 35.40 36.57
C ASP A 20 -32.63 34.99 35.08
N TYR A 21 -32.79 33.70 34.79
CA TYR A 21 -32.98 33.23 33.42
C TYR A 21 -34.44 33.33 32.98
N PRO A 22 -34.73 33.86 31.79
CA PRO A 22 -36.11 34.01 31.33
C PRO A 22 -36.79 32.64 31.23
N GLN A 23 -37.94 32.45 31.90
CA GLN A 23 -38.73 31.21 31.86
C GLN A 23 -39.51 31.02 30.55
N ALA A 24 -39.55 32.05 29.70
CA ALA A 24 -40.18 31.97 28.39
C ALA A 24 -39.31 31.13 27.44
N SER A 25 -39.85 30.01 26.97
CA SER A 25 -39.17 29.09 26.05
C SER A 25 -38.56 29.79 24.82
N GLU A 26 -39.19 30.85 24.34
CA GLU A 26 -38.72 31.62 23.18
C GLU A 26 -37.49 32.49 23.49
N GLN A 27 -37.37 33.01 24.72
CA GLN A 27 -36.21 33.78 25.16
C GLN A 27 -35.03 32.87 25.52
N GLN A 28 -35.30 31.68 26.04
CA GLN A 28 -34.27 30.65 26.20
C GLN A 28 -33.77 30.15 24.84
N LYS A 29 -34.67 29.81 23.91
CA LYS A 29 -34.29 29.41 22.54
C LYS A 29 -33.47 30.49 21.84
N SER A 30 -33.82 31.77 21.99
CA SER A 30 -33.07 32.85 21.35
C SER A 30 -31.69 33.05 22.00
N HIS A 31 -31.56 32.89 23.32
CA HIS A 31 -30.27 32.90 24.01
C HIS A 31 -29.40 31.69 23.62
N LEU A 32 -29.98 30.49 23.55
CA LEU A 32 -29.34 29.27 23.06
C LEU A 32 -28.96 29.36 21.58
N LYS A 33 -29.74 30.07 20.74
CA LYS A 33 -29.41 30.33 19.34
C LYS A 33 -28.28 31.36 19.20
N LYS A 34 -28.16 32.28 20.16
CA LYS A 34 -27.10 33.30 20.22
C LYS A 34 -25.77 32.73 20.73
N GLU A 35 -25.81 31.80 21.68
CA GLU A 35 -24.61 31.32 22.41
C GLU A 35 -24.27 29.84 22.19
N GLY A 36 -25.27 29.00 21.90
CA GLY A 36 -25.11 27.56 21.69
C GLY A 36 -24.99 27.14 20.22
N GLY A 37 -24.86 28.09 19.29
CA GLY A 37 -24.68 27.80 17.88
C GLY A 37 -23.26 27.30 17.59
N THR A 38 -23.11 26.13 16.97
CA THR A 38 -21.83 25.74 16.37
C THR A 38 -21.44 26.78 15.33
N SER A 39 -20.34 27.51 15.59
CA SER A 39 -19.86 28.53 14.65
C SER A 39 -19.54 27.89 13.31
N LEU A 40 -20.29 28.29 12.27
CA LEU A 40 -20.06 27.83 10.89
C LEU A 40 -18.62 28.13 10.44
N VAL A 41 -18.07 29.24 10.95
CA VAL A 41 -16.68 29.65 10.73
C VAL A 41 -15.71 28.69 11.44
N GLY A 42 -15.98 28.35 12.71
CA GLY A 42 -15.17 27.38 13.45
C GLY A 42 -15.17 26.00 12.80
N LEU A 43 -16.33 25.55 12.31
CA LEU A 43 -16.48 24.31 11.54
C LEU A 43 -15.70 24.37 10.22
N GLY A 44 -15.79 25.47 9.48
CA GLY A 44 -15.04 25.67 8.24
C GLY A 44 -13.52 25.63 8.44
N ILE A 45 -13.02 26.29 9.50
CA ILE A 45 -11.59 26.27 9.85
C ILE A 45 -11.15 24.86 10.23
N ALA A 46 -11.90 24.16 11.09
CA ALA A 46 -11.57 22.80 11.50
C ALA A 46 -11.57 21.83 10.31
N PHE A 47 -12.56 21.94 9.42
CA PHE A 47 -12.61 21.14 8.20
C PHE A 47 -11.45 21.45 7.25
N GLY A 48 -11.11 22.73 7.07
CA GLY A 48 -9.96 23.15 6.28
C GLY A 48 -8.65 22.58 6.82
N MET A 49 -8.45 22.62 8.14
CA MET A 49 -7.28 22.03 8.80
C MET A 49 -7.24 20.50 8.62
N PHE A 50 -8.39 19.83 8.73
CA PHE A 50 -8.49 18.39 8.51
C PHE A 50 -8.12 17.99 7.08
N VAL A 51 -8.66 18.69 6.07
CA VAL A 51 -8.33 18.47 4.65
C VAL A 51 -6.86 18.75 4.38
N PHE A 52 -6.31 19.82 4.97
CA PHE A 52 -4.90 20.15 4.86
C PHE A 52 -4.01 19.03 5.41
N LEU A 53 -4.31 18.53 6.61
CA LEU A 53 -3.57 17.42 7.22
C LEU A 53 -3.65 16.15 6.37
N LEU A 54 -4.83 15.79 5.86
CA LEU A 54 -4.98 14.65 4.94
C LEU A 54 -4.13 14.80 3.68
N THR A 55 -4.10 16.02 3.12
CA THR A 55 -3.29 16.32 1.93
C THR A 55 -1.80 16.17 2.21
N VAL A 56 -1.32 16.66 3.36
CA VAL A 56 0.08 16.50 3.78
C VAL A 56 0.42 15.03 4.00
N ILE A 57 -0.45 14.27 4.67
CA ILE A 57 -0.25 12.83 4.88
C ILE A 57 -0.13 12.09 3.54
N GLN A 58 -1.03 12.37 2.61
CA GLN A 58 -1.05 11.70 1.30
C GLN A 58 0.15 12.09 0.42
N SER A 59 0.56 13.35 0.44
CA SER A 59 1.61 13.88 -0.47
C SER A 59 3.03 13.71 0.06
N GLN A 60 3.23 13.74 1.38
CA GLN A 60 4.56 13.71 1.99
C GLN A 60 4.82 12.41 2.75
N PHE A 61 3.94 12.08 3.71
CA PHE A 61 4.18 10.94 4.60
C PHE A 61 4.03 9.59 3.89
N LEU A 62 3.01 9.46 3.03
CA LEU A 62 2.76 8.20 2.33
C LEU A 62 3.91 7.84 1.38
N PRO A 63 4.45 8.74 0.53
CA PRO A 63 5.64 8.45 -0.26
C PRO A 63 6.88 8.13 0.58
N LEU A 64 7.11 8.86 1.67
CA LEU A 64 8.24 8.65 2.57
C LEU A 64 8.27 7.22 3.14
N TYR A 65 7.10 6.65 3.42
CA TYR A 65 6.97 5.28 3.91
C TYR A 65 6.90 4.23 2.79
N ALA A 66 6.19 4.53 1.70
CA ALA A 66 5.95 3.59 0.61
C ALA A 66 7.23 3.30 -0.19
N GLN A 67 8.04 4.32 -0.46
CA GLN A 67 9.22 4.19 -1.31
C GLN A 67 10.27 3.21 -0.76
N PRO A 68 10.74 3.30 0.51
CA PRO A 68 11.72 2.35 1.02
C PRO A 68 11.20 0.91 1.03
N LYS A 69 9.92 0.73 1.40
CA LYS A 69 9.27 -0.58 1.37
C LYS A 69 9.14 -1.15 -0.04
N GLU A 70 8.83 -0.30 -1.02
CA GLU A 70 8.75 -0.70 -2.43
C GLU A 70 10.11 -1.22 -2.91
N HIS A 71 11.20 -0.51 -2.61
CA HIS A 71 12.55 -0.94 -2.98
C HIS A 71 12.92 -2.27 -2.30
N GLY A 72 12.60 -2.43 -1.01
CA GLY A 72 12.83 -3.68 -0.29
C GLY A 72 12.10 -4.87 -0.92
N ILE A 73 10.80 -4.72 -1.21
CA ILE A 73 10.00 -5.76 -1.86
C ILE A 73 10.60 -6.13 -3.22
N ILE A 74 10.96 -5.13 -4.05
CA ILE A 74 11.54 -5.38 -5.38
C ILE A 74 12.87 -6.13 -5.25
N GLN A 75 13.74 -5.72 -4.33
CA GLN A 75 15.05 -6.35 -4.13
C GLN A 75 14.91 -7.80 -3.64
N GLU A 76 14.08 -8.03 -2.63
CA GLU A 76 13.88 -9.36 -2.05
C GLU A 76 13.23 -10.34 -3.05
N THR A 77 12.14 -9.93 -3.68
CA THR A 77 11.43 -10.76 -4.67
C THR A 77 12.31 -11.06 -5.89
N PHE A 78 13.12 -10.09 -6.31
CA PHE A 78 14.05 -10.29 -7.40
C PHE A 78 15.24 -11.20 -7.02
N ALA A 79 15.75 -11.09 -5.79
CA ALA A 79 16.79 -11.97 -5.29
C ALA A 79 16.31 -13.43 -5.25
N GLU A 80 15.09 -13.67 -4.78
CA GLU A 80 14.51 -15.03 -4.80
C GLU A 80 14.29 -15.52 -6.23
N THR A 81 13.80 -14.66 -7.12
CA THR A 81 13.66 -14.99 -8.55
C THR A 81 15.00 -15.42 -9.16
N ARG A 82 16.10 -14.76 -8.77
CA ARG A 82 17.46 -15.12 -9.21
C ARG A 82 17.90 -16.48 -8.68
N ILE A 83 17.58 -16.80 -7.44
CA ILE A 83 17.84 -18.12 -6.85
C ILE A 83 17.05 -19.20 -7.61
N ALA A 84 15.75 -18.98 -7.83
CA ALA A 84 14.89 -19.88 -8.60
C ALA A 84 15.39 -20.08 -10.04
N THR A 85 15.91 -19.03 -10.67
CA THR A 85 16.52 -19.12 -12.00
C THR A 85 17.79 -19.98 -12.00
N SER A 86 18.61 -19.89 -10.95
CA SER A 86 19.81 -20.72 -10.81
C SER A 86 19.46 -22.20 -10.63
N GLU A 87 18.40 -22.50 -9.88
CA GLU A 87 17.86 -23.86 -9.77
C GLU A 87 17.31 -24.37 -11.11
N LEU A 88 16.53 -23.54 -11.81
CA LEU A 88 16.02 -23.84 -13.12
C LEU A 88 17.14 -24.11 -14.14
N GLU A 89 18.24 -23.36 -14.06
CA GLU A 89 19.42 -23.58 -14.90
C GLU A 89 20.06 -24.94 -14.64
N LYS A 90 20.18 -25.36 -13.37
CA LYS A 90 20.69 -26.71 -13.05
C LYS A 90 19.81 -27.81 -13.64
N LEU A 91 18.48 -27.66 -13.51
CA LEU A 91 17.52 -28.60 -14.09
C LEU A 91 17.60 -28.64 -15.61
N TYR A 92 17.72 -27.47 -16.26
CA TYR A 92 17.89 -27.38 -17.71
C TYR A 92 19.16 -28.12 -18.16
N GLN A 93 20.28 -27.93 -17.45
CA GLN A 93 21.55 -28.59 -17.77
C GLN A 93 21.48 -30.12 -17.54
N SER A 94 20.74 -30.58 -16.53
CA SER A 94 20.57 -32.02 -16.28
C SER A 94 19.63 -32.71 -17.27
N GLU A 95 18.55 -32.05 -17.67
CA GLU A 95 17.54 -32.64 -18.57
C GLU A 95 17.80 -32.36 -20.06
N GLY A 96 18.64 -31.37 -20.37
CA GLY A 96 18.90 -30.90 -21.72
C GLY A 96 17.72 -30.14 -22.36
N LYS A 97 16.65 -29.87 -21.61
CA LYS A 97 15.43 -29.17 -22.04
C LYS A 97 14.83 -28.35 -20.90
N CYS A 98 13.96 -27.39 -21.24
CA CYS A 98 13.26 -26.56 -20.25
C CYS A 98 12.23 -27.40 -19.46
N PRO A 99 12.31 -27.45 -18.12
CA PRO A 99 11.44 -28.28 -17.29
C PRO A 99 10.09 -27.58 -17.01
N ILE A 100 9.25 -27.48 -18.04
CA ILE A 100 7.96 -26.75 -17.99
C ILE A 100 6.98 -27.35 -16.95
N SER A 101 7.07 -28.66 -16.72
CA SER A 101 6.23 -29.38 -15.75
C SER A 101 6.74 -29.28 -14.31
N HIS A 102 7.95 -28.75 -14.09
CA HIS A 102 8.50 -28.62 -12.75
C HIS A 102 7.89 -27.40 -12.08
N LYS A 103 7.23 -27.63 -10.94
CA LYS A 103 6.70 -26.54 -10.10
C LYS A 103 7.83 -25.99 -9.24
N LEU A 104 8.34 -24.82 -9.60
CA LEU A 104 9.14 -24.04 -8.66
C LEU A 104 8.19 -23.39 -7.66
N GLU A 105 8.32 -23.76 -6.40
CA GLU A 105 7.60 -23.10 -5.31
C GLU A 105 8.41 -21.92 -4.81
N SER A 106 7.74 -20.82 -4.52
CA SER A 106 8.35 -19.70 -3.81
C SER A 106 8.21 -19.93 -2.31
N ASN A 107 9.24 -19.57 -1.56
CA ASN A 107 9.19 -19.54 -0.11
C ASN A 107 8.40 -18.33 0.42
N ARG A 108 7.90 -17.47 -0.49
CA ARG A 108 7.12 -16.28 -0.18
C ARG A 108 5.72 -16.35 -0.74
N GLN A 109 4.80 -15.72 -0.03
CA GLN A 109 3.41 -15.60 -0.46
C GLN A 109 3.19 -14.44 -1.44
N ASP A 110 4.13 -13.49 -1.50
CA ASP A 110 4.06 -12.31 -2.34
C ASP A 110 4.66 -12.52 -3.74
N LEU A 111 5.08 -13.74 -4.06
CA LEU A 111 5.74 -14.12 -5.29
C LEU A 111 5.21 -15.45 -5.81
N SER A 112 5.03 -15.56 -7.12
CA SER A 112 4.64 -16.81 -7.79
C SER A 112 5.52 -17.05 -9.00
N PHE A 113 5.87 -18.32 -9.24
CA PHE A 113 6.71 -18.72 -10.35
C PHE A 113 5.94 -19.53 -11.39
N LYS A 114 6.28 -19.30 -12.66
CA LYS A 114 5.79 -20.07 -13.78
C LYS A 114 6.91 -20.28 -14.78
N VAL A 115 7.22 -21.54 -15.08
CA VAL A 115 8.18 -21.92 -16.12
C VAL A 115 7.44 -22.12 -17.42
N VAL A 116 7.92 -21.52 -18.50
CA VAL A 116 7.40 -21.70 -19.86
C VAL A 116 8.55 -21.76 -20.85
N GLN A 117 8.30 -22.31 -22.03
CA GLN A 117 9.31 -22.33 -23.08
C GLN A 117 9.46 -20.97 -23.78
N GLN A 118 8.36 -20.25 -23.95
CA GLN A 118 8.30 -18.93 -24.56
C GLN A 118 7.13 -18.13 -23.98
N THR A 119 7.23 -16.80 -24.01
CA THR A 119 6.15 -15.90 -23.62
C THR A 119 6.03 -14.74 -24.61
N PRO A 120 4.81 -14.27 -24.95
CA PRO A 120 4.61 -13.11 -25.84
C PRO A 120 5.30 -11.83 -25.33
N ALA A 121 5.49 -11.69 -24.01
CA ALA A 121 6.15 -10.54 -23.40
C ALA A 121 7.66 -10.40 -23.76
N LEU A 122 8.24 -11.40 -24.43
CA LEU A 122 9.59 -11.32 -24.98
C LEU A 122 9.61 -10.80 -26.43
N GLY A 123 8.44 -10.62 -27.06
CA GLY A 123 8.33 -10.25 -28.47
C GLY A 123 9.08 -11.25 -29.38
N ASN A 124 9.94 -10.72 -30.24
CA ASN A 124 10.71 -11.51 -31.22
C ASN A 124 12.01 -12.12 -30.65
N LYS A 125 12.22 -12.11 -29.32
CA LYS A 125 13.45 -12.64 -28.71
C LYS A 125 13.33 -14.18 -28.57
N PRO A 126 14.13 -14.98 -29.31
CA PRO A 126 14.07 -16.43 -29.19
C PRO A 126 14.62 -16.87 -27.83
N SER A 127 13.87 -17.73 -27.13
CA SER A 127 14.22 -18.24 -25.81
C SER A 127 14.11 -19.77 -25.79
N SER A 128 15.04 -20.42 -25.09
CA SER A 128 15.02 -21.87 -24.87
C SER A 128 14.31 -22.25 -23.59
N CYS A 129 14.29 -21.34 -22.61
CA CYS A 129 13.57 -21.50 -21.35
C CYS A 129 13.27 -20.13 -20.73
N VAL A 130 12.13 -20.01 -20.06
CA VAL A 130 11.66 -18.76 -19.45
C VAL A 130 11.11 -19.04 -18.06
N LEU A 131 11.56 -18.26 -17.09
CA LEU A 131 10.97 -18.14 -15.77
C LEU A 131 10.20 -16.81 -15.67
N ILE A 132 8.91 -16.89 -15.39
CA ILE A 132 8.06 -15.74 -15.10
C ILE A 132 7.81 -15.73 -13.60
N ALA A 133 8.27 -14.69 -12.93
CA ALA A 133 7.96 -14.40 -11.54
C ALA A 133 6.94 -13.26 -11.47
N THR A 134 5.81 -13.49 -10.80
CA THR A 134 4.72 -12.51 -10.68
C THR A 134 4.53 -12.11 -9.23
N LEU A 135 4.57 -10.80 -8.98
CA LEU A 135 4.30 -10.23 -7.66
C LEU A 135 2.80 -10.29 -7.38
N GLN A 136 2.43 -10.75 -6.19
CA GLN A 136 1.04 -10.92 -5.76
C GLN A 136 0.91 -10.65 -4.26
N ASN A 137 -0.32 -10.54 -3.74
CA ASN A 137 -0.58 -10.41 -2.30
C ASN A 137 0.18 -9.28 -1.57
N ILE A 138 0.68 -8.26 -2.27
CA ILE A 138 1.37 -7.11 -1.68
C ILE A 138 0.32 -6.14 -1.12
N PRO A 139 0.36 -5.85 0.20
CA PRO A 139 -0.61 -4.98 0.83
C PRO A 139 -0.37 -3.49 0.52
N PHE A 140 -1.32 -2.66 0.93
CA PHE A 140 -1.14 -1.20 0.97
C PHE A 140 0.11 -0.83 1.82
N PRO A 141 0.93 0.16 1.41
CA PRO A 141 0.70 1.13 0.32
C PRO A 141 1.16 0.69 -1.07
N ASN A 142 1.91 -0.40 -1.19
CA ASN A 142 2.60 -0.79 -2.44
C ASN A 142 1.82 -1.78 -3.30
N ARG A 143 0.48 -1.81 -3.14
CA ARG A 143 -0.43 -2.71 -3.89
C ARG A 143 -0.31 -2.57 -5.42
N ASN A 144 0.23 -1.47 -5.91
CA ASN A 144 0.51 -1.23 -7.33
C ASN A 144 1.58 -2.17 -7.89
N LEU A 145 2.34 -2.85 -7.04
CA LEU A 145 3.29 -3.88 -7.44
C LEU A 145 2.62 -5.21 -7.77
N ASN A 146 1.37 -5.44 -7.35
CA ASN A 146 0.65 -6.66 -7.69
C ASN A 146 0.44 -6.76 -9.20
N GLY A 147 0.71 -7.94 -9.77
CA GLY A 147 0.67 -8.21 -11.20
C GLY A 147 1.92 -7.77 -11.97
N GLN A 148 2.87 -7.10 -11.32
CA GLN A 148 4.17 -6.82 -11.94
C GLN A 148 4.97 -8.10 -12.08
N THR A 149 5.79 -8.18 -13.13
CA THR A 149 6.53 -9.40 -13.47
C THR A 149 8.02 -9.19 -13.65
N TYR A 150 8.78 -10.20 -13.28
CA TYR A 150 10.16 -10.41 -13.72
C TYR A 150 10.19 -11.62 -14.65
N ILE A 151 10.70 -11.43 -15.85
CA ILE A 151 10.82 -12.46 -16.88
C ILE A 151 12.30 -12.68 -17.10
N LEU A 152 12.82 -13.78 -16.57
CA LEU A 152 14.17 -14.23 -16.86
C LEU A 152 14.09 -15.29 -17.94
N TYR A 153 14.89 -15.15 -18.99
CA TYR A 153 14.93 -16.10 -20.08
C TYR A 153 16.34 -16.43 -20.50
N ARG A 154 16.52 -17.67 -20.95
CA ARG A 154 17.73 -18.13 -21.59
C ARG A 154 17.61 -17.94 -23.10
N PRO A 155 18.49 -17.15 -23.74
CA PRO A 155 18.49 -17.00 -25.19
C PRO A 155 18.75 -18.34 -25.89
N SER A 156 18.09 -18.59 -27.03
CA SER A 156 18.33 -19.81 -27.82
C SER A 156 19.64 -19.75 -28.63
N ALA A 157 20.24 -18.57 -28.78
CA ALA A 157 21.45 -18.39 -29.57
C ALA A 157 22.68 -18.93 -28.81
N LYS A 158 23.45 -19.82 -29.45
CA LYS A 158 24.65 -20.46 -28.86
C LYS A 158 25.74 -19.50 -28.37
N GLN A 159 25.71 -18.23 -28.78
CA GLN A 159 26.68 -17.21 -28.38
C GLN A 159 26.29 -16.46 -27.09
N GLN A 160 25.06 -16.63 -26.60
CA GLN A 160 24.56 -15.97 -25.38
C GLN A 160 23.97 -17.01 -24.43
N GLU A 161 24.83 -17.66 -23.64
CA GLU A 161 24.41 -18.62 -22.62
C GLU A 161 23.93 -17.96 -21.32
N GLN A 162 24.13 -16.65 -21.17
CA GLN A 162 23.74 -15.91 -19.98
C GLN A 162 22.24 -15.60 -19.98
N TRP A 163 21.59 -15.84 -18.84
CA TRP A 163 20.21 -15.47 -18.61
C TRP A 163 20.02 -13.95 -18.69
N GLN A 164 19.04 -13.55 -19.48
CA GLN A 164 18.64 -12.17 -19.66
C GLN A 164 17.38 -11.89 -18.85
N CYS A 165 17.16 -10.62 -18.48
CA CYS A 165 16.00 -10.21 -17.68
C CYS A 165 15.23 -9.09 -18.36
N VAL A 166 13.91 -9.25 -18.38
CA VAL A 166 12.91 -8.25 -18.75
C VAL A 166 11.95 -8.07 -17.57
N THR A 167 11.46 -6.88 -17.32
CA THR A 167 10.45 -6.61 -16.28
C THR A 167 9.39 -5.65 -16.77
N SER A 168 8.18 -5.77 -16.23
CA SER A 168 7.11 -4.79 -16.43
C SER A 168 7.27 -3.55 -15.55
N LEU A 169 8.22 -3.55 -14.61
CA LEU A 169 8.49 -2.39 -13.76
C LEU A 169 9.04 -1.21 -14.57
N ASN A 170 8.62 -0.01 -14.16
CA ASN A 170 9.12 1.25 -14.72
C ASN A 170 10.65 1.36 -14.57
N THR A 171 11.31 2.05 -15.49
CA THR A 171 12.75 2.35 -15.54
C THR A 171 13.33 2.84 -14.21
N LYS A 172 12.58 3.59 -13.40
CA LYS A 172 13.04 4.07 -12.08
C LYS A 172 13.07 2.97 -11.00
N ARG A 173 12.32 1.90 -11.17
CA ARG A 173 12.08 0.84 -10.18
C ARG A 173 12.62 -0.52 -10.62
N LYS A 174 13.07 -0.67 -11.87
CA LYS A 174 13.58 -1.93 -12.39
C LYS A 174 14.89 -2.33 -11.69
N PRO A 175 15.12 -3.63 -11.44
CA PRO A 175 16.43 -4.10 -11.06
C PRO A 175 17.49 -3.71 -12.11
N PRO A 176 18.74 -3.38 -11.72
CA PRO A 176 19.77 -2.86 -12.64
C PRO A 176 20.02 -3.76 -13.85
N ILE A 177 19.94 -5.07 -13.65
CA ILE A 177 20.23 -6.11 -14.66
C ILE A 177 19.04 -6.46 -15.55
N CYS A 178 17.87 -5.85 -15.31
CA CYS A 178 16.67 -6.07 -16.12
C CYS A 178 16.44 -4.90 -17.08
N SER A 179 15.94 -5.23 -18.26
CA SER A 179 15.38 -4.26 -19.21
C SER A 179 13.88 -4.10 -18.96
N SER A 180 13.35 -2.88 -19.12
CA SER A 180 11.90 -2.67 -19.14
C SER A 180 11.36 -3.01 -20.53
N HIS A 181 10.23 -3.71 -20.61
CA HIS A 181 9.50 -3.95 -21.86
C HIS A 181 8.22 -3.12 -21.89
#